data_AF-A0A969JUK5-F1
#
_entry.id   AF-A0A969JUK5-F1
#
_cell.length_a   1.000
_cell.length_b   1.000
_cell.length_c   1.000
_cell.angle_alpha   90.00
_cell.angle_beta   90.00
_cell.angle_gamma   90.00
#
_symmetry.space_group_name_H-M   'P 1'
#
loop_
_entity.id
_entity.type
_entity.pdbx_description
1 polymer ?
#
loop_
_entity_poly.entity_id
_entity_poly.type
_entity_poly.pdbx_seq_one_letter_code
_entity_poly.pdbx_strand_id
1 'polypeptide(L)'
;MADEAILVVTTGGTIDKVYFDAKSEFEVGRSMIGDLLKEAHVHARYEIVEVLRKDSLDITDADREAIRSTISARPHRRVVVTHGTDTMTET
;
A
#
# COMPACT_ATOMS: atom_id res chain seq x y z
N MET A 1 11.46 -18.98 -17.19
CA MET A 1 10.67 -17.73 -17.11
C MET A 1 11.44 -16.81 -16.18
N ALA A 2 11.80 -15.60 -16.61
CA ALA A 2 12.48 -14.67 -15.72
C ALA A 2 11.58 -14.42 -14.50
N ASP A 3 12.17 -14.36 -13.31
CA ASP A 3 11.49 -14.00 -12.08
C ASP A 3 11.08 -12.52 -12.18
N GLU A 4 9.83 -12.30 -12.61
CA GLU A 4 9.29 -10.97 -12.88
C GLU A 4 8.95 -10.28 -11.55
N ALA A 5 9.40 -9.04 -11.38
CA ALA A 5 9.15 -8.28 -10.16
C ALA A 5 7.66 -7.95 -10.00
N ILE A 6 7.17 -8.05 -8.76
CA ILE A 6 5.81 -7.64 -8.36
C ILE A 6 5.87 -6.16 -7.94
N LEU A 7 4.98 -5.34 -8.48
CA LEU A 7 4.80 -3.98 -7.97
C LEU A 7 3.89 -4.03 -6.74
N VAL A 8 4.36 -3.53 -5.62
CA VAL A 8 3.57 -3.38 -4.39
C VAL A 8 3.30 -1.91 -4.18
N VAL A 9 2.04 -1.52 -4.30
CA VAL A 9 1.59 -0.14 -4.08
C VAL A 9 0.94 -0.04 -2.72
N THR A 10 1.37 0.91 -1.89
CA THR A 10 0.80 1.08 -0.55
C THR A 10 0.01 2.37 -0.47
N THR A 11 -1.17 2.29 0.12
CA THR A 11 -2.10 3.43 0.25
C THR A 11 -2.43 3.78 1.70
N GLY A 12 -2.01 2.93 2.64
CA GLY A 12 -2.32 3.06 4.06
C GLY A 12 -3.32 2.00 4.54
N GLY A 13 -4.31 2.44 5.31
CA GLY A 13 -5.27 1.57 6.00
C GLY A 13 -4.73 0.93 7.27
N THR A 14 -5.50 0.01 7.84
CA THR A 14 -5.21 -0.63 9.13
C THR A 14 -3.85 -1.34 9.17
N ILE A 15 -3.36 -1.83 8.02
CA ILE A 15 -2.06 -2.50 7.91
C ILE A 15 -0.87 -1.58 8.24
N ASP A 16 -1.05 -0.26 8.05
CA ASP A 16 -0.03 0.77 8.29
C ASP A 16 -0.40 1.69 9.48
N LYS A 17 -1.36 1.27 10.31
CA LYS A 17 -1.89 2.07 11.42
C LYS A 17 -0.95 2.09 12.62
N VAL A 18 -0.62 3.28 13.09
CA VAL A 18 0.20 3.50 14.29
C VAL A 18 -0.69 4.05 15.39
N TYR A 19 -0.72 3.37 16.54
CA TYR A 19 -1.48 3.80 17.71
C TYR A 19 -0.58 4.58 18.68
N PHE A 20 -1.05 5.74 19.12
CA PHE A 20 -0.41 6.52 20.17
C PHE A 20 -1.15 6.31 21.50
N ASP A 21 -0.58 5.46 22.34
CA ASP A 21 -1.13 5.02 23.63
C ASP A 21 -1.52 6.18 24.57
N ALA A 22 -0.75 7.27 24.57
CA ALA A 22 -0.96 8.43 25.43
C ALA A 22 -2.13 9.33 24.98
N LYS A 23 -2.58 9.24 23.72
CA LYS A 23 -3.58 10.15 23.15
C LYS A 23 -4.88 9.47 22.69
N SER A 24 -4.93 8.14 22.64
CA SER A 24 -6.04 7.39 22.00
C SER A 24 -6.31 7.86 20.56
N GLU A 25 -5.30 8.46 19.93
CA GLU A 25 -5.29 8.86 18.53
C GLU A 25 -4.50 7.81 17.74
N PHE A 26 -4.89 7.62 16.49
CA PHE A 26 -4.13 6.81 15.54
C PHE A 26 -3.84 7.65 14.31
N GLU A 27 -2.76 7.29 13.63
CA GLU A 27 -2.44 7.83 12.31
C GLU A 27 -2.08 6.68 11.38
N VAL A 28 -2.22 6.90 10.07
CA VAL A 28 -1.68 6.00 9.07
C VAL A 28 -0.23 6.42 8.82
N GLY A 29 0.70 5.58 9.25
CA GLY A 29 2.13 5.86 9.28
C GLY A 29 2.84 5.52 7.96
N ARG A 30 4.17 5.45 8.05
CA ARG A 30 5.00 4.87 6.99
C ARG A 30 4.58 3.42 6.78
N SER A 31 4.55 2.97 5.53
CA SER A 31 4.18 1.61 5.23
C SER A 31 5.12 0.57 5.83
N MET A 32 4.55 -0.43 6.50
CA MET A 32 5.28 -1.54 7.14
C MET A 32 5.50 -2.73 6.20
N ILE A 33 4.99 -2.63 4.95
CA ILE A 33 4.99 -3.74 3.98
C ILE A 33 6.39 -4.24 3.67
N GLY A 34 7.39 -3.37 3.60
CA GLY A 34 8.79 -3.80 3.37
C GLY A 34 9.31 -4.72 4.48
N ASP A 35 9.02 -4.39 5.74
CA ASP A 35 9.44 -5.20 6.89
C ASP A 35 8.63 -6.50 6.98
N LEU A 36 7.31 -6.43 6.72
CA LEU A 36 6.43 -7.60 6.71
C LEU A 36 6.82 -8.62 5.63
N LEU A 37 7.12 -8.18 4.41
CA LEU A 37 7.56 -9.08 3.33
C LEU A 37 8.90 -9.76 3.67
N LYS A 38 9.79 -9.05 4.36
CA LYS A 38 11.06 -9.60 4.83
C LYS A 38 10.85 -10.63 5.93
N GLU A 39 10.01 -10.33 6.92
CA GLU A 39 9.68 -11.23 8.03
C GLU A 39 8.95 -12.49 7.55
N ALA A 40 8.06 -12.34 6.57
CA ALA A 40 7.35 -13.46 5.94
C ALA A 40 8.20 -14.29 4.97
N HIS A 41 9.52 -14.01 4.87
CA HIS A 41 10.45 -14.70 3.96
C HIS A 41 10.00 -14.70 2.50
N VAL A 42 9.43 -13.58 2.02
CA VAL A 42 9.04 -13.45 0.61
C VAL A 42 10.29 -13.31 -0.26
N HIS A 43 10.56 -14.32 -1.07
CA HIS A 43 11.72 -14.38 -1.97
C HIS A 43 11.45 -13.85 -3.39
N ALA A 44 10.19 -13.56 -3.73
CA ALA A 44 9.85 -12.96 -5.01
C ALA A 44 10.52 -11.59 -5.14
N ARG A 45 10.92 -11.21 -6.35
CA ARG A 45 11.36 -9.83 -6.62
C ARG A 45 10.16 -8.89 -6.50
N TYR A 46 10.35 -7.74 -5.87
CA TYR A 46 9.32 -6.71 -5.77
C TYR A 46 9.90 -5.29 -5.77
N GLU A 47 9.11 -4.35 -6.26
CA GLU A 47 9.28 -2.90 -6.09
C GLU A 47 8.16 -2.41 -5.16
N ILE A 48 8.48 -1.65 -4.12
CA ILE A 48 7.48 -1.05 -3.23
C ILE A 48 7.39 0.45 -3.53
N VAL A 49 6.18 0.92 -3.81
CA VAL A 49 5.88 2.34 -4.02
C VAL A 49 4.79 2.76 -3.05
N GLU A 50 5.14 3.67 -2.14
CA GLU A 50 4.17 4.30 -1.25
C GLU A 50 3.52 5.48 -1.95
N VAL A 51 2.24 5.35 -2.28
CA VAL A 51 1.48 6.39 -3.00
C VAL A 51 0.74 7.27 -2.02
N LEU A 52 0.15 6.67 -0.98
CA LEU A 52 -0.63 7.38 0.04
C LEU A 52 -0.31 6.83 1.43
N ARG A 53 -0.70 7.63 2.44
CA ARG A 53 -0.74 7.26 3.86
C ARG A 53 -2.06 7.71 4.45
N LYS A 54 -3.15 7.09 4.02
CA LYS A 54 -4.52 7.52 4.38
C LYS A 54 -5.34 6.39 5.00
N ASP A 55 -6.32 6.79 5.81
CA ASP A 55 -7.46 5.92 6.10
C ASP A 55 -8.28 5.78 4.81
N SER A 56 -8.82 4.60 4.53
CA SER A 56 -9.58 4.36 3.30
C SER A 56 -10.82 5.25 3.17
N LEU A 57 -11.40 5.69 4.29
CA LEU A 57 -12.53 6.62 4.29
C LEU A 57 -12.15 8.03 3.80
N ASP A 58 -10.86 8.39 3.83
CA ASP A 58 -10.34 9.69 3.41
C ASP A 58 -9.72 9.67 1.99
N ILE A 59 -9.81 8.53 1.30
CA ILE A 59 -9.32 8.38 -0.07
C ILE A 59 -10.33 9.00 -1.05
N THR A 60 -9.83 9.95 -1.84
CA THR A 60 -10.62 10.71 -2.83
C THR A 60 -10.41 10.18 -4.24
N ASP A 61 -11.25 10.60 -5.20
CA ASP A 61 -11.07 10.24 -6.61
C ASP A 61 -9.71 10.67 -7.18
N ALA A 62 -9.17 11.80 -6.71
CA ALA A 62 -7.83 12.25 -7.09
C ALA A 62 -6.74 11.29 -6.59
N ASP A 63 -6.92 10.73 -5.39
CA ASP A 63 -6.02 9.72 -4.85
C ASP A 63 -6.13 8.39 -5.63
N ARG A 64 -7.34 7.99 -6.00
CA ARG A 64 -7.59 6.81 -6.87
C ARG A 64 -6.89 6.95 -8.22
N GLU A 65 -6.97 8.13 -8.83
CA GLU A 65 -6.25 8.41 -10.07
C GLU A 65 -4.72 8.41 -9.86
N ALA A 66 -4.22 8.91 -8.72
CA ALA A 66 -2.80 8.80 -8.39
C ALA A 66 -2.32 7.35 -8.25
N ILE A 67 -3.12 6.46 -7.64
CA ILE A 67 -2.84 5.02 -7.57
C ILE A 67 -2.79 4.43 -8.99
N ARG A 68 -3.82 4.68 -9.80
CA ARG A 68 -3.91 4.17 -11.18
C ARG A 68 -2.76 4.66 -12.06
N SER A 69 -2.48 5.96 -12.05
CA SER A 69 -1.39 6.59 -12.79
C SER A 69 -0.05 6.02 -12.35
N THR A 70 0.14 5.80 -11.04
CA THR A 70 1.34 5.15 -10.52
C THR A 70 1.50 3.77 -11.13
N ILE A 71 0.49 2.90 -11.02
CA ILE A 71 0.54 1.54 -11.55
C ILE A 71 0.79 1.53 -13.07
N SER A 72 0.07 2.35 -13.82
CA SER A 72 0.11 2.39 -15.28
C SER A 72 1.46 2.89 -15.83
N ALA A 73 2.20 3.67 -15.04
CA ALA A 73 3.53 4.16 -15.42
C ALA A 73 4.66 3.12 -15.22
N ARG A 74 4.37 1.94 -14.66
CA ARG A 74 5.36 0.88 -14.41
C ARG A 74 5.17 -0.31 -15.36
N PRO A 75 6.25 -1.01 -15.74
CA PRO A 75 6.17 -2.15 -16.67
C PRO A 75 5.74 -3.48 -16.02
N HIS A 76 5.31 -3.47 -14.75
CA HIS A 76 5.08 -4.68 -13.96
C HIS A 76 3.75 -5.34 -14.36
N ARG A 77 3.74 -6.65 -14.65
CA ARG A 77 2.48 -7.36 -14.95
C ARG A 77 1.71 -7.80 -13.72
N ARG A 78 2.36 -7.85 -12.55
CA ARG A 78 1.76 -8.27 -11.28
C ARG A 78 1.80 -7.09 -10.32
N VAL A 79 0.65 -6.77 -9.77
CA VAL A 79 0.48 -5.64 -8.86
C VAL A 79 -0.27 -6.11 -7.62
N VAL A 80 0.21 -5.73 -6.46
CA VAL A 80 -0.48 -5.87 -5.17
C VAL A 80 -0.70 -4.47 -4.62
N VAL A 81 -1.93 -4.16 -4.21
CA VAL A 81 -2.24 -2.88 -3.56
C VAL A 81 -2.59 -3.18 -2.10
N THR A 82 -1.93 -2.51 -1.16
CA THR A 82 -2.32 -2.54 0.24
C THR A 82 -3.20 -1.33 0.53
N HIS A 83 -4.35 -1.57 1.15
CA HIS A 83 -5.44 -0.61 1.26
C HIS A 83 -6.25 -0.81 2.55
N GLY A 84 -6.88 0.25 3.04
CA GLY A 84 -7.89 0.15 4.10
C GLY A 84 -9.17 -0.52 3.59
N THR A 85 -9.87 -1.24 4.46
CA THR A 85 -10.95 -2.13 4.04
C THR A 85 -12.23 -1.41 3.63
N ASP A 86 -12.52 -0.24 4.20
CA ASP A 86 -13.83 0.41 4.10
C ASP A 86 -14.20 0.82 2.67
N THR A 87 -13.23 1.32 1.90
CA THR A 87 -13.46 1.75 0.50
C THR A 87 -12.63 0.94 -0.51
N MET A 88 -12.09 -0.21 -0.09
CA MET A 88 -11.29 -1.07 -0.96
C MET A 88 -12.03 -1.50 -2.22
N THR A 89 -13.34 -1.76 -2.14
CA THR A 89 -14.16 -2.19 -3.30
C THR A 89 -14.46 -1.08 -4.30
N GLU A 90 -14.30 0.17 -3.88
CA GLU A 90 -14.45 1.35 -4.75
C GLU A 90 -13.13 1.70 -5.48
N THR A 91 -12.03 1.06 -5.07
CA THR A 91 -10.67 1.27 -5.59
C THR A 91 -10.35 0.27 -6.69
#